data_AF-A0A6N8A9D6-F1
#
_entry.id   AF-A0A6N8A9D6-F1
#
_cell.length_a   1.000
_cell.length_b   1.000
_cell.length_c   1.000
_cell.angle_alpha   90.00
_cell.angle_beta   90.00
_cell.angle_gamma   90.00
#
_symmetry.space_group_name_H-M   'P 1'
#
loop_
_entity.id
_entity.type
_entity.pdbx_description
1 polymer ?
#
loop_
_entity_poly.entity_id
_entity_poly.type
_entity_poly.pdbx_seq_one_letter_code
_entity_poly.pdbx_strand_id
1 'polypeptide(L)' 'MLNWTDLTQDWSASYARAKRRFPNLRDRDMARVKKDRKRFEAYLAERHHLTVNEAHEEVEDFLFTEGLNRELASR' A
#
# COMPACT_ATOMS: atom_id res chain seq x y z
N MET A 1 -6.62 13.57 4.10
CA MET A 1 -5.61 12.51 3.91
C MET A 1 -6.30 11.17 3.90
N LEU A 2 -6.04 10.35 2.89
CA LEU A 2 -6.58 8.99 2.78
C LEU A 2 -6.00 8.13 3.92
N ASN A 3 -6.83 7.52 4.74
CA ASN A 3 -6.35 6.62 5.78
C ASN A 3 -6.23 5.19 5.26
N TRP A 4 -5.47 4.36 5.97
CA TRP A 4 -5.35 2.94 5.65
C TRP A 4 -6.73 2.25 5.56
N THR A 5 -7.64 2.59 6.46
CA THR A 5 -9.02 2.07 6.44
C THR A 5 -9.75 2.42 5.14
N ASP A 6 -9.58 3.64 4.63
CA ASP A 6 -10.18 4.08 3.36
C ASP A 6 -9.57 3.34 2.17
N LEU A 7 -8.24 3.17 2.17
CA LEU A 7 -7.51 2.39 1.16
C LEU A 7 -7.98 0.92 1.14
N THR A 8 -8.30 0.36 2.31
CA THR A 8 -8.75 -1.03 2.42
C THR A 8 -10.20 -1.27 1.95
N GLN A 9 -10.98 -0.21 1.69
CA GLN A 9 -12.31 -0.33 1.07
C GLN A 9 -12.18 -0.92 -0.34
N ASP A 10 -11.28 -0.36 -1.15
CA ASP A 10 -10.95 -0.83 -2.51
C ASP A 10 -9.60 -1.54 -2.56
N TRP A 11 -9.36 -2.40 -1.56
CA TRP A 11 -8.07 -3.05 -1.38
C TRP A 11 -7.56 -3.80 -2.62
N SER A 12 -8.41 -4.40 -3.45
CA SER A 12 -7.94 -5.09 -4.66
C SER A 12 -7.37 -4.13 -5.70
N ALA A 13 -8.02 -2.98 -5.91
CA ALA A 13 -7.58 -1.96 -6.85
C ALA A 13 -6.31 -1.27 -6.35
N SER A 14 -6.28 -0.88 -5.07
CA SER A 14 -5.08 -0.31 -4.45
C SER A 14 -3.94 -1.33 -4.43
N TYR A 15 -4.19 -2.61 -4.13
CA TYR A 15 -3.14 -3.63 -4.17
C TYR A 15 -2.61 -3.90 -5.58
N ALA A 16 -3.46 -3.84 -6.61
CA ALA A 16 -3.01 -3.93 -8.00
C ALA A 16 -2.10 -2.75 -8.38
N ARG A 17 -2.39 -1.53 -7.90
CA ARG A 17 -1.52 -0.36 -8.06
C ARG A 17 -0.23 -0.48 -7.24
N ALA A 18 -0.33 -0.94 -6.00
CA ALA A 18 0.83 -1.24 -5.17
C ALA A 18 1.73 -2.29 -5.85
N LYS A 19 1.18 -3.34 -6.46
CA LYS A 19 1.94 -4.34 -7.24
C LYS A 19 2.69 -3.75 -8.43
N ARG A 20 2.17 -2.69 -9.05
CA ARG A 20 2.87 -1.98 -10.12
C ARG A 20 4.06 -1.18 -9.59
N ARG A 21 3.93 -0.58 -8.40
CA ARG A 21 5.00 0.18 -7.72
C ARG A 21 6.06 -0.74 -7.10
N PHE A 22 5.60 -1.83 -6.48
CA PHE A 22 6.39 -2.79 -5.73
C PHE A 22 6.36 -4.15 -6.45
N PRO A 23 7.28 -4.39 -7.40
CA PRO A 23 7.42 -5.69 -8.04
C PRO A 23 7.86 -6.69 -6.97
N ASN A 24 7.23 -7.85 -6.90
CA ASN A 24 7.32 -8.83 -5.80
C ASN A 24 6.31 -8.64 -4.66
N LEU A 25 5.08 -8.22 -4.89
CA LEU A 25 4.00 -8.48 -3.91
C LEU A 25 3.26 -9.79 -4.25
N ARG A 26 2.91 -10.62 -3.25
CA ARG A 26 2.23 -11.93 -3.45
C ARG A 26 0.77 -11.81 -3.05
N ASP A 27 -0.13 -12.20 -3.95
CA ASP A 27 -1.58 -12.16 -3.71
C ASP A 27 -2.01 -12.99 -2.49
N ARG A 28 -1.30 -14.08 -2.19
CA ARG A 28 -1.60 -14.91 -1.01
C ARG A 28 -1.49 -14.14 0.31
N ASP A 29 -0.61 -13.14 0.38
CA ASP A 29 -0.35 -12.36 1.58
C ASP A 29 -1.28 -11.13 1.66
N MET A 30 -1.93 -10.78 0.55
CA MET A 30 -2.85 -9.63 0.40
C MET A 30 -3.90 -9.57 1.51
N ALA A 31 -4.54 -10.70 1.85
CA ALA A 31 -5.55 -10.74 2.91
C ALA A 31 -4.95 -10.54 4.32
N ARG A 32 -3.69 -10.95 4.51
CA ARG A 32 -2.98 -10.86 5.80
C ARG A 32 -2.48 -9.44 6.05
N VAL A 33 -1.94 -8.77 5.02
CA VAL A 33 -1.42 -7.40 5.13
C VAL A 33 -2.53 -6.34 5.13
N LYS A 34 -3.72 -6.64 4.59
CA LYS A 34 -4.88 -5.72 4.63
C LYS A 34 -5.21 -5.23 6.04
N LYS A 35 -5.12 -6.14 7.02
CA LYS A 35 -5.59 -5.91 8.39
C LYS A 35 -4.74 -4.92 9.18
N ASP A 36 -3.49 -4.70 8.77
CA ASP A 36 -2.55 -3.91 9.56
C ASP A 36 -1.50 -3.24 8.66
N ARG A 37 -1.48 -1.90 8.69
CA ARG A 37 -0.52 -1.09 7.95
C ARG A 37 0.92 -1.47 8.29
N LYS A 38 1.23 -1.68 9.58
CA LYS A 38 2.59 -2.02 10.02
C LYS A 38 3.04 -3.37 9.47
N ARG A 39 2.11 -4.30 9.28
CA ARG A 39 2.43 -5.58 8.61
C ARG A 39 2.71 -5.40 7.14
N PHE A 40 2.05 -4.45 6.46
CA PHE A 40 2.34 -4.14 5.08
C PHE A 40 3.72 -3.46 4.93
N GLU A 41 4.04 -2.49 5.79
CA GLU A 41 5.35 -1.85 5.84
C GLU A 41 6.47 -2.87 6.11
N ALA A 42 6.32 -3.72 7.13
CA ALA A 42 7.29 -4.78 7.42
C ALA A 42 7.44 -5.79 6.27
N TYR A 43 6.33 -6.11 5.60
CA TYR A 43 6.34 -7.00 4.43
C TYR A 43 7.07 -6.38 3.24
N LEU A 44 6.87 -5.08 2.99
CA LEU A 44 7.61 -4.34 1.96
C LEU A 44 9.11 -4.29 2.29
N ALA A 45 9.46 -3.98 3.54
CA ALA A 45 10.84 -3.96 4.02
C ALA A 45 11.55 -5.30 3.77
N GLU A 46 10.96 -6.41 4.22
CA GLU A 46 11.51 -7.76 4.05
C GLU A 46 11.69 -8.12 2.57
N ARG A 47 10.73 -7.72 1.72
CA ARG A 47 10.65 -8.19 0.35
C ARG A 47 11.44 -7.36 -0.66
N HIS A 48 11.68 -6.10 -0.33
CA HIS A 48 12.43 -5.16 -1.17
C HIS A 48 13.82 -4.87 -0.62
N HIS A 49 14.24 -5.58 0.44
CA HIS A 49 15.50 -5.33 1.16
C HIS A 49 15.62 -3.86 1.62
N LEU A 50 14.48 -3.26 1.97
CA LEU A 50 14.40 -1.91 2.51
C LEU A 50 14.42 -1.96 4.04
N THR A 51 14.81 -0.85 4.65
CA THR A 51 14.58 -0.65 6.08
C THR A 51 13.10 -0.42 6.37
N VAL A 52 12.69 -0.63 7.62
CA VAL A 52 11.30 -0.37 8.04
C VAL A 52 10.92 1.10 7.84
N ASN A 53 11.86 2.02 8.00
CA ASN A 53 11.64 3.45 7.76
C ASN A 53 11.41 3.74 6.27
N GLU A 54 12.24 3.22 5.37
CA GLU A 54 12.05 3.40 3.93
C GLU A 54 10.73 2.78 3.46
N ALA A 55 10.39 1.59 3.97
CA ALA A 55 9.10 0.97 3.65
C ALA A 55 7.92 1.80 4.20
N HIS A 56 8.08 2.45 5.35
CA HIS A 56 7.09 3.36 5.89
C HIS A 56 6.93 4.59 4.99
N GLU A 57 8.01 5.24 4.57
CA GLU A 57 7.98 6.38 3.65
C GLU A 57 7.34 6.02 2.31
N GLU A 58 7.68 4.87 1.73
CA GLU A 58 7.08 4.38 0.48
C GLU A 58 5.57 4.11 0.63
N VAL A 59 5.12 3.61 1.79
CA VAL A 59 3.70 3.40 2.07
C VAL A 59 2.97 4.73 2.26
N GLU A 60 3.59 5.72 2.89
CA GLU A 60 3.02 7.06 3.02
C GLU A 60 2.90 7.77 1.68
N ASP A 61 3.94 7.71 0.84
CA ASP A 61 3.92 8.25 -0.53
C ASP A 61 2.83 7.57 -1.38
N PHE A 62 2.68 6.24 -1.22
CA PHE A 62 1.62 5.49 -1.86
C PHE A 62 0.23 5.94 -1.38
N LEU A 63 0.00 6.05 -0.07
CA LEU A 63 -1.28 6.52 0.50
C LEU A 63 -1.63 7.93 0.03
N PHE A 64 -0.63 8.81 -0.07
CA PHE A 64 -0.80 10.17 -0.56
C PHE A 64 -1.20 10.18 -2.04
N THR A 65 -0.48 9.43 -2.88
CA THR A 65 -0.78 9.28 -4.32
C THR A 65 -2.17 8.69 -4.55
N GLU A 66 -2.57 7.70 -3.76
CA GLU A 66 -3.90 7.10 -3.83
C GLU A 66 -5.00 8.07 -3.43
N GLY A 67 -4.75 8.93 -2.43
CA GLY A 67 -5.62 10.04 -2.07
C GLY A 67 -5.86 10.98 -3.25
N LEU A 68 -4.78 11.42 -3.90
CA LEU A 68 -4.85 12.28 -5.08
C LEU A 68 -5.59 11.61 -6.25
N ASN A 69 -5.30 10.33 -6.52
CA ASN A 69 -5.99 9.57 -7.56
C ASN A 69 -7.50 9.48 -7.31
N ARG A 70 -7.93 9.31 -6.06
CA ARG A 70 -9.35 9.27 -5.67
C ARG A 70 -10.02 10.62 -5.86
N GLU A 71 -9.35 11.72 -5.51
CA GLU A 71 -9.85 13.08 -5.74
C GLU A 71 -9.99 13.39 -7.23
N LEU A 72 -9.01 12.97 -8.05
CA LEU A 72 -9.06 13.13 -9.51
C LEU A 72 -10.18 12.30 -10.15
N ALA A 73 -10.42 11.07 -9.68
CA ALA A 73 -11.47 10.20 -10.20
C ALA A 73 -12.89 10.64 -9.80
N SER A 74 -13.01 11.52 -8.80
CA SER A 74 -14.30 12.08 -8.33
C SER A 74 -14.71 13.36 -9.08
N ARG A 75 -13.98 13.77 -10.12
CA ARG A 75 -14.31 14.88 -11.03
C ARG A 75 -14.81 14.36 -12.37
#